data_AF-A0A2H0MWZ8-F1
#
_entry.id   AF-A0A2H0MWZ8-F1
#
_cell.length_a   1.000
_cell.length_b   1.000
_cell.length_c   1.000
_cell.angle_alpha   90.00
_cell.angle_beta   90.00
_cell.angle_gamma   90.00
#
_symmetry.space_group_name_H-M   'P 1'
#
loop_
_entity.id
_entity.type
_entity.pdbx_description
1 polymer ?
#
loop_
_entity_poly.entity_id
_entity_poly.type
_entity_poly.pdbx_seq_one_letter_code
_entity_poly.pdbx_strand_id
1 'polypeptide(L)'
;MTHKKLDQDARHLIEPDDKFVAWHFAYLAKMVAVDSRSFGVAEFEGDRKVPSDMKEILALAEDYLRQIGFTSIKINQNTSGSAHPFPLLLAQGPLDPEKPTILFYAHLDKQPYMDDGNFLKWDGVPPTELTWNADRTRAYGRGAADDLSGVISIGMSVHALLKTLEAEGNEDPFSKMPCNIKIMYETEEECGSHSLSLQIKQNPDFFKEIDCVIITDVVNPATGVPGLTASLRGILQSEIELEKVDPSNPEDPQTVLYKILASLIHENHSLAVDAIAQADIPLTDEERDGLRQVPMTVNDLRDMAGILPAIAMTVPDDKESVLAAQLRKSFANVRPGHRVTGSVVLGQAGVRIKFKGSPIEQNLEQGLRSLIEEKNTFHLQVQFEKISQNTGQAEFDLIMTASSKDPHSGVTGGPFPIAELQIAKMVESIANHYGSLNIETRSLNLSQKDQGRLFDSSIAKAIVEIRIAAGNLHEEAQDHLKKHLLAHAPEGFQLRIKSDKGANPWRTEISDPIFQQILKSLEVGYHTKPCLYGCGGSIPFVPKLMEALGPIPPLCLGAYDTESRMHEPGESLSIPDLLGCTRTIINFITELDKIDK
;
A
#
# COMPACT_ATOMS: atom_id res chain seq x y z
N MET A 1 24.59 34.88 -3.07
CA MET A 1 24.01 34.21 -1.89
C MET A 1 24.95 33.18 -1.26
N THR A 2 24.83 32.94 0.05
CA THR A 2 25.25 31.65 0.66
C THR A 2 24.08 30.65 0.54
N HIS A 3 24.33 29.34 0.57
CA HIS A 3 23.25 28.34 0.49
C HIS A 3 22.25 28.46 1.65
N LYS A 4 22.74 28.79 2.85
CA LYS A 4 21.88 29.05 4.02
C LYS A 4 20.92 30.23 3.80
N LYS A 5 21.40 31.32 3.18
CA LYS A 5 20.53 32.47 2.88
C LYS A 5 19.53 32.13 1.79
N LEU A 6 19.96 31.39 0.76
CA LEU A 6 19.08 30.91 -0.31
C LEU A 6 17.94 30.04 0.25
N ASP A 7 18.25 29.08 1.13
CA ASP A 7 17.28 28.25 1.84
C ASP A 7 16.25 29.09 2.60
N GLN A 8 16.72 30.02 3.44
CA GLN A 8 15.85 30.85 4.27
C GLN A 8 14.92 31.70 3.41
N ASP A 9 15.47 32.45 2.46
CA ASP A 9 14.71 33.36 1.60
C ASP A 9 13.72 32.60 0.71
N ALA A 10 14.09 31.42 0.18
CA ALA A 10 13.18 30.59 -0.61
C ALA A 10 12.05 29.99 0.24
N ARG A 11 12.34 29.50 1.46
CA ARG A 11 11.30 28.99 2.36
C ARG A 11 10.33 30.07 2.82
N HIS A 12 10.75 31.33 2.90
CA HIS A 12 9.85 32.47 3.20
C HIS A 12 8.79 32.72 2.13
N LEU A 13 8.94 32.17 0.92
CA LEU A 13 7.92 32.22 -0.13
C LEU A 13 6.82 31.16 0.07
N ILE A 14 7.03 30.18 0.95
CA ILE A 14 6.15 29.01 1.11
C ILE A 14 5.16 29.26 2.26
N GLU A 15 4.30 30.25 2.07
CA GLU A 15 3.24 30.63 3.01
C GLU A 15 1.85 30.43 2.36
N PRO A 16 0.85 29.86 3.07
CA PRO A 16 -0.44 29.46 2.48
C PRO A 16 -1.17 30.58 1.72
N ASP A 17 -1.07 31.82 2.21
CA ASP A 17 -1.78 32.99 1.67
C ASP A 17 -0.93 33.81 0.69
N ASP A 18 0.30 33.39 0.40
CA ASP A 18 1.17 34.10 -0.55
C ASP A 18 0.70 33.90 -1.99
N LYS A 19 0.85 34.95 -2.82
CA LYS A 19 0.51 34.90 -4.24
C LYS A 19 1.34 33.86 -5.01
N PHE A 20 2.57 33.64 -4.56
CA PHE A 20 3.46 32.60 -5.06
C PHE A 20 2.82 31.21 -4.89
N VAL A 21 2.42 30.85 -3.66
CA VAL A 21 1.75 29.58 -3.37
C VAL A 21 0.40 29.48 -4.09
N ALA A 22 -0.39 30.56 -4.12
CA ALA A 22 -1.67 30.59 -4.84
C ALA A 22 -1.54 30.31 -6.34
N TRP A 23 -0.42 30.70 -6.97
CA TRP A 23 -0.13 30.37 -8.37
C TRP A 23 0.06 28.87 -8.57
N HIS A 24 0.76 28.20 -7.65
CA HIS A 24 0.91 26.74 -7.66
C HIS A 24 -0.43 26.03 -7.43
N PHE A 25 -1.27 26.51 -6.51
CA PHE A 25 -2.61 25.96 -6.31
C PHE A 25 -3.53 26.12 -7.53
N ALA A 26 -3.34 27.17 -8.34
CA ALA A 26 -4.07 27.30 -9.60
C ALA A 26 -3.68 26.20 -10.61
N TYR A 27 -2.42 25.76 -10.64
CA TYR A 27 -2.01 24.60 -11.42
C TYR A 27 -2.55 23.29 -10.85
N LEU A 28 -2.53 23.13 -9.51
CA LEU A 28 -3.16 21.98 -8.85
C LEU A 28 -4.63 21.85 -9.27
N ALA A 29 -5.40 22.93 -9.21
CA ALA A 29 -6.81 22.94 -9.60
C ALA A 29 -7.01 22.55 -11.07
N LYS A 30 -6.17 23.07 -11.98
CA LYS A 30 -6.21 22.69 -13.40
C LYS A 30 -5.90 21.21 -13.60
N MET A 31 -4.90 20.68 -12.90
CA MET A 31 -4.50 19.28 -13.00
C MET A 31 -5.54 18.34 -12.39
N VAL A 32 -6.16 18.72 -11.27
CA VAL A 32 -7.29 17.99 -10.65
C VAL A 32 -8.47 17.90 -11.61
N ALA A 33 -8.75 18.96 -12.38
CA ALA A 33 -9.81 18.99 -13.38
C ALA A 33 -9.64 18.01 -14.55
N VAL A 34 -8.43 17.51 -14.79
CA VAL A 34 -8.16 16.54 -15.85
C VAL A 34 -8.46 15.12 -15.39
N ASP A 35 -9.25 14.40 -16.16
CA ASP A 35 -9.44 12.95 -16.03
C ASP A 35 -8.25 12.17 -16.63
N SER A 36 -7.24 11.92 -15.80
CA SER A 36 -6.03 11.17 -16.12
C SER A 36 -6.03 9.74 -15.59
N ARG A 37 -7.18 9.03 -15.59
CA ARG A 37 -7.24 7.64 -15.14
C ARG A 37 -6.47 6.67 -16.06
N SER A 38 -5.61 5.81 -15.51
CA SER A 38 -4.74 4.87 -16.26
C SER A 38 -5.33 3.48 -16.50
N PHE A 39 -6.58 3.24 -16.10
CA PHE A 39 -7.36 2.02 -16.36
C PHE A 39 -8.71 2.37 -17.00
N GLY A 40 -9.35 1.41 -17.66
CA GLY A 40 -10.71 1.56 -18.17
C GLY A 40 -11.73 1.25 -17.08
N VAL A 41 -12.67 2.16 -16.81
CA VAL A 41 -13.71 2.00 -15.77
C VAL A 41 -15.05 2.50 -16.25
N ALA A 42 -16.11 1.72 -16.03
CA ALA A 42 -17.47 2.12 -16.38
C ALA A 42 -18.27 2.34 -15.08
N GLU A 43 -17.90 3.37 -14.30
CA GLU A 43 -18.47 3.61 -12.98
C GLU A 43 -19.93 4.11 -13.09
N PHE A 44 -20.23 4.88 -14.13
CA PHE A 44 -21.56 5.42 -14.41
C PHE A 44 -21.83 5.54 -15.93
N GLU A 45 -23.07 5.86 -16.30
CA GLU A 45 -23.46 6.01 -17.70
C GLU A 45 -22.69 7.14 -18.38
N GLY A 46 -22.07 6.84 -19.52
CA GLY A 46 -21.21 7.78 -20.26
C GLY A 46 -19.76 7.80 -19.80
N ASP A 47 -19.40 7.05 -18.76
CA ASP A 47 -18.02 6.95 -18.30
C ASP A 47 -17.10 6.19 -19.29
N ARG A 48 -15.82 6.48 -19.18
CA ARG A 48 -14.75 6.06 -20.09
C ARG A 48 -14.42 4.56 -19.95
N LYS A 49 -14.57 3.79 -21.02
CA LYS A 49 -14.27 2.34 -21.00
C LYS A 49 -12.79 1.96 -21.23
N VAL A 50 -11.92 2.91 -21.51
CA VAL A 50 -10.50 2.70 -21.86
C VAL A 50 -9.62 3.71 -21.12
N PRO A 51 -8.34 3.45 -20.84
CA PRO A 51 -7.47 4.43 -20.19
C PRO A 51 -7.44 5.81 -20.87
N SER A 52 -7.05 6.84 -20.10
CA SER A 52 -6.73 8.16 -20.65
C SER A 52 -5.57 8.12 -21.62
N ASP A 53 -5.59 9.00 -22.62
CA ASP A 53 -4.44 9.19 -23.51
C ASP A 53 -3.37 10.08 -22.88
N MET A 54 -3.61 10.55 -21.65
CA MET A 54 -2.72 11.35 -20.79
C MET A 54 -2.29 12.70 -21.39
N LYS A 55 -2.77 13.08 -22.58
CA LYS A 55 -2.25 14.26 -23.30
C LYS A 55 -2.50 15.56 -22.56
N GLU A 56 -3.70 15.74 -22.01
CA GLU A 56 -4.07 16.99 -21.34
C GLU A 56 -3.29 17.18 -20.03
N ILE A 57 -3.15 16.14 -19.21
CA ILE A 57 -2.40 16.23 -17.95
C ILE A 57 -0.90 16.44 -18.21
N LEU A 58 -0.34 15.80 -19.23
CA LEU A 58 1.06 16.01 -19.64
C LEU A 58 1.29 17.41 -20.19
N ALA A 59 0.35 17.95 -20.97
CA ALA A 59 0.44 19.32 -21.48
C ALA A 59 0.43 20.34 -20.34
N LEU A 60 -0.40 20.13 -19.31
CA LEU A 60 -0.40 20.96 -18.10
C LEU A 60 0.90 20.82 -17.30
N ALA A 61 1.42 19.60 -17.14
CA ALA A 61 2.67 19.36 -16.43
C ALA A 61 3.88 19.96 -17.17
N GLU A 62 3.92 19.84 -18.49
CA GLU A 62 4.93 20.48 -19.33
C GLU A 62 4.83 22.01 -19.22
N ASP A 63 3.64 22.60 -19.39
CA ASP A 63 3.46 24.05 -19.26
C ASP A 63 3.88 24.53 -17.87
N TYR A 64 3.46 23.85 -16.81
CA TYR A 64 3.85 24.16 -15.43
C TYR A 64 5.37 24.22 -15.26
N LEU A 65 6.10 23.19 -15.71
CA LEU A 65 7.56 23.16 -15.63
C LEU A 65 8.23 24.23 -16.52
N ARG A 66 7.65 24.53 -17.70
CA ARG A 66 8.14 25.64 -18.55
C ARG A 66 7.97 26.99 -17.88
N GLN A 67 6.84 27.25 -17.23
CA GLN A 67 6.61 28.49 -16.49
C GLN A 67 7.55 28.63 -15.29
N ILE A 68 7.94 27.52 -14.66
CA ILE A 68 8.96 27.50 -13.59
C ILE A 68 10.36 27.85 -14.14
N GLY A 69 10.65 27.51 -15.39
CA GLY A 69 11.89 27.86 -16.09
C GLY A 69 12.62 26.68 -16.74
N PHE A 70 12.07 25.46 -16.70
CA PHE A 70 12.68 24.32 -17.38
C PHE A 70 12.59 24.47 -18.90
N THR A 71 13.74 24.35 -19.57
CA THR A 71 13.82 24.41 -21.04
C THR A 71 13.95 23.04 -21.68
N SER A 72 14.64 22.10 -21.01
CA SER A 72 14.77 20.71 -21.43
C SER A 72 13.64 19.87 -20.83
N ILE A 73 12.61 19.61 -21.64
CA ILE A 73 11.48 18.73 -21.30
C ILE A 73 11.24 17.80 -22.49
N LYS A 74 11.13 16.50 -22.21
CA LYS A 74 10.88 15.44 -23.17
C LYS A 74 9.73 14.57 -22.67
N ILE A 75 8.70 14.37 -23.49
CA ILE A 75 7.69 13.34 -23.27
C ILE A 75 8.12 12.10 -24.03
N ASN A 76 8.58 11.08 -23.33
CA ASN A 76 8.94 9.79 -23.90
C ASN A 76 7.68 8.97 -24.14
N GLN A 77 7.38 8.67 -25.40
CA GLN A 77 6.27 7.79 -25.77
C GLN A 77 6.78 6.35 -25.81
N ASN A 78 6.12 5.43 -25.09
CA ASN A 78 6.45 4.01 -25.21
C ASN A 78 6.07 3.51 -26.61
N THR A 79 7.06 3.08 -27.39
CA THR A 79 6.87 2.58 -28.77
C THR A 79 6.65 1.06 -28.85
N SER A 80 6.57 0.34 -27.72
CA SER A 80 6.58 -1.13 -27.67
C SER A 80 5.26 -1.82 -28.05
N GLY A 81 4.42 -1.23 -28.90
CA GLY A 81 3.23 -1.91 -29.45
C GLY A 81 2.08 -2.16 -28.48
N SER A 82 2.06 -1.51 -27.31
CA SER A 82 0.86 -1.47 -26.45
C SER A 82 -0.28 -0.74 -27.17
N ALA A 83 -1.52 -1.22 -27.01
CA ALA A 83 -2.71 -0.52 -27.50
C ALA A 83 -2.93 0.85 -26.81
N HIS A 84 -2.34 1.03 -25.61
CA HIS A 84 -2.33 2.27 -24.84
C HIS A 84 -0.90 2.55 -24.36
N PRO A 85 -0.13 3.45 -25.02
CA PRO A 85 1.17 3.84 -24.52
C PRO A 85 0.99 4.78 -23.33
N PHE A 86 1.57 4.44 -22.18
CA PHE A 86 1.71 5.34 -21.04
C PHE A 86 3.02 6.11 -21.19
N PRO A 87 2.98 7.40 -21.56
CA PRO A 87 4.19 8.19 -21.74
C PRO A 87 4.84 8.57 -20.40
N LEU A 88 6.10 8.97 -20.46
CA LEU A 88 6.89 9.41 -19.31
C LEU A 88 7.41 10.82 -19.59
N LEU A 89 7.11 11.79 -18.72
CA LEU A 89 7.66 13.13 -18.82
C LEU A 89 9.01 13.18 -18.11
N LEU A 90 10.04 13.66 -18.82
CA LEU A 90 11.40 13.85 -18.32
C LEU A 90 11.78 15.32 -18.48
N ALA A 91 12.14 15.99 -17.38
CA ALA A 91 12.61 17.37 -17.40
C ALA A 91 13.94 17.50 -16.65
N GLN A 92 14.81 18.39 -17.11
CA GLN A 92 16.08 18.67 -16.42
C GLN A 92 16.52 20.12 -16.55
N GLY A 93 17.19 20.62 -15.52
CA GLY A 93 17.96 21.86 -15.62
C GLY A 93 19.26 21.66 -16.43
N PRO A 94 20.01 22.75 -16.66
CA PRO A 94 21.42 22.67 -17.04
C PRO A 94 22.19 21.77 -16.05
N LEU A 95 23.05 20.90 -16.58
CA LEU A 95 23.85 19.97 -15.76
C LEU A 95 25.27 20.50 -15.59
N ASP A 96 25.76 20.46 -14.36
CA ASP A 96 27.14 20.73 -13.97
C ASP A 96 27.75 19.45 -13.38
N PRO A 97 28.77 18.84 -14.00
CA PRO A 97 29.35 17.57 -13.55
C PRO A 97 30.02 17.65 -12.17
N GLU A 98 30.33 18.86 -11.69
CA GLU A 98 30.91 19.07 -10.35
C GLU A 98 29.85 19.11 -9.24
N LYS A 99 28.56 19.15 -9.60
CA LYS A 99 27.45 19.22 -8.65
C LYS A 99 26.75 17.87 -8.50
N PRO A 100 26.23 17.56 -7.31
CA PRO A 100 25.38 16.38 -7.14
C PRO A 100 24.08 16.52 -7.94
N THR A 101 23.45 15.41 -8.29
CA THR A 101 22.20 15.36 -9.06
C THR A 101 21.09 14.68 -8.28
N ILE A 102 19.96 15.37 -8.15
CA ILE A 102 18.71 14.82 -7.60
C ILE A 102 17.79 14.45 -8.76
N LEU A 103 17.26 13.23 -8.73
CA LEU A 103 16.08 12.85 -9.51
C LEU A 103 14.83 12.95 -8.62
N PHE A 104 13.85 13.75 -9.03
CA PHE A 104 12.53 13.78 -8.41
C PHE A 104 11.57 12.89 -9.19
N TYR A 105 10.77 12.11 -8.48
CA TYR A 105 9.69 11.28 -8.99
C TYR A 105 8.34 11.76 -8.43
N ALA A 106 7.37 11.89 -9.32
CA ALA A 106 5.93 11.92 -9.00
C ALA A 106 5.15 11.25 -10.14
N HIS A 107 3.85 11.05 -9.98
CA HIS A 107 2.99 10.55 -11.06
C HIS A 107 1.78 11.46 -11.36
N LEU A 108 1.19 11.30 -12.54
CA LEU A 108 0.13 12.15 -13.09
C LEU A 108 -1.17 11.38 -13.34
N ASP A 109 -1.12 10.06 -13.36
CA ASP A 109 -2.32 9.25 -13.44
C ASP A 109 -3.06 9.20 -12.10
N LYS A 110 -4.34 8.80 -12.12
CA LYS A 110 -5.20 8.85 -10.94
C LYS A 110 -6.07 7.60 -10.84
N GLN A 111 -6.40 7.18 -9.62
CA GLN A 111 -7.46 6.20 -9.32
C GLN A 111 -8.87 6.59 -9.86
N PRO A 112 -9.81 5.62 -10.01
CA PRO A 112 -11.21 5.90 -10.33
C PRO A 112 -11.89 6.77 -9.28
N TYR A 113 -13.07 7.31 -9.59
CA TYR A 113 -13.81 8.16 -8.66
C TYR A 113 -14.55 7.36 -7.58
N MET A 114 -14.81 6.08 -7.82
CA MET A 114 -15.51 5.14 -6.94
C MET A 114 -16.93 5.58 -6.57
N ASP A 115 -17.66 6.11 -7.56
CA ASP A 115 -18.95 6.81 -7.40
C ASP A 115 -20.01 6.38 -8.45
N ASP A 116 -21.26 6.87 -8.30
CA ASP A 116 -22.41 6.58 -9.17
C ASP A 116 -22.79 7.73 -10.13
N GLY A 117 -22.02 8.81 -10.14
CA GLY A 117 -22.21 10.00 -10.96
C GLY A 117 -22.97 11.13 -10.26
N ASN A 118 -23.57 10.88 -9.08
CA ASN A 118 -24.14 11.94 -8.24
C ASN A 118 -23.12 12.51 -7.24
N PHE A 119 -21.96 11.88 -7.11
CA PHE A 119 -20.85 12.31 -6.28
C PHE A 119 -21.21 12.49 -4.81
N LEU A 120 -22.23 11.78 -4.30
CA LEU A 120 -22.67 11.92 -2.91
C LEU A 120 -21.60 11.48 -1.90
N LYS A 121 -20.71 10.56 -2.27
CA LYS A 121 -19.56 10.17 -1.44
C LYS A 121 -18.45 11.24 -1.44
N TRP A 122 -18.58 12.23 -2.32
CA TRP A 122 -17.75 13.42 -2.47
C TRP A 122 -18.57 14.69 -2.13
N ASP A 123 -19.54 14.56 -1.22
CA ASP A 123 -20.42 15.65 -0.78
C ASP A 123 -21.21 16.35 -1.91
N GLY A 124 -21.47 15.62 -3.00
CA GLY A 124 -22.17 16.11 -4.19
C GLY A 124 -21.29 16.95 -5.14
N VAL A 125 -19.98 17.00 -4.90
CA VAL A 125 -19.02 17.74 -5.72
C VAL A 125 -18.27 16.77 -6.65
N PRO A 126 -18.18 17.05 -7.96
CA PRO A 126 -17.36 16.25 -8.85
C PRO A 126 -15.90 16.15 -8.37
N PRO A 127 -15.27 14.97 -8.36
CA PRO A 127 -13.89 14.81 -7.91
C PRO A 127 -12.85 15.55 -8.76
N THR A 128 -13.25 16.00 -9.95
CA THR A 128 -12.47 16.88 -10.85
C THR A 128 -12.56 18.36 -10.46
N GLU A 129 -13.34 18.72 -9.45
CA GLU A 129 -13.40 20.08 -8.93
C GLU A 129 -12.62 20.18 -7.62
N LEU A 130 -11.52 20.95 -7.63
CA LEU A 130 -10.73 21.18 -6.42
C LEU A 130 -11.48 22.13 -5.48
N THR A 131 -11.90 21.62 -4.33
CA THR A 131 -12.58 22.41 -3.29
C THR A 131 -11.75 22.48 -2.01
N TRP A 132 -12.18 23.29 -1.05
CA TRP A 132 -11.43 23.57 0.18
C TRP A 132 -12.36 23.50 1.39
N ASN A 133 -11.82 23.08 2.53
CA ASN A 133 -12.50 23.31 3.80
C ASN A 133 -12.51 24.81 4.15
N ALA A 134 -13.31 25.19 5.15
CA ALA A 134 -13.60 26.58 5.48
C ALA A 134 -12.35 27.42 5.82
N ASP A 135 -11.34 26.82 6.47
CA ASP A 135 -10.10 27.48 6.85
C ASP A 135 -8.96 27.27 5.83
N ARG A 136 -9.24 26.61 4.70
CA ARG A 136 -8.30 26.27 3.61
C ARG A 136 -7.07 25.48 4.06
N THR A 137 -7.15 24.77 5.18
CA THR A 137 -6.10 23.84 5.62
C THR A 137 -6.13 22.52 4.86
N ARG A 138 -7.20 22.25 4.12
CA ARG A 138 -7.37 21.02 3.34
C ARG A 138 -8.07 21.28 2.01
N ALA A 139 -7.54 20.68 0.95
CA ALA A 139 -8.12 20.69 -0.38
C ALA A 139 -8.69 19.30 -0.72
N TYR A 140 -9.82 19.24 -1.43
CA TYR A 140 -10.50 18.00 -1.81
C TYR A 140 -10.58 17.89 -3.33
N GLY A 141 -10.29 16.70 -3.85
CA GLY A 141 -10.31 16.40 -5.28
C GLY A 141 -9.51 15.13 -5.58
N ARG A 142 -9.92 14.38 -6.60
CA ARG A 142 -9.23 13.15 -7.00
C ARG A 142 -7.84 13.49 -7.55
N GLY A 143 -6.86 12.83 -6.97
CA GLY A 143 -5.44 13.00 -7.23
C GLY A 143 -4.84 14.26 -6.61
N ALA A 144 -5.60 15.03 -5.82
CA ALA A 144 -5.05 16.19 -5.14
C ALA A 144 -3.94 15.78 -4.17
N ALA A 145 -4.13 14.68 -3.43
CA ALA A 145 -3.08 14.07 -2.64
C ALA A 145 -2.18 13.20 -3.53
N ASP A 146 -2.76 12.21 -4.19
CA ASP A 146 -2.03 11.12 -4.86
C ASP A 146 -2.06 11.26 -6.40
N ASP A 147 -1.00 11.74 -7.08
CA ASP A 147 0.25 12.32 -6.55
C ASP A 147 0.48 13.75 -7.10
N LEU A 148 -0.60 14.50 -7.36
CA LEU A 148 -0.43 15.90 -7.78
C LEU A 148 0.20 16.73 -6.65
N SER A 149 0.10 16.31 -5.39
CA SER A 149 0.83 16.95 -4.29
C SER A 149 2.34 16.81 -4.45
N GLY A 150 2.85 15.68 -4.96
CA GLY A 150 4.23 15.50 -5.37
C GLY A 150 4.65 16.44 -6.47
N VAL A 151 3.89 16.48 -7.57
CA VAL A 151 4.12 17.39 -8.71
C VAL A 151 4.21 18.85 -8.26
N ILE A 152 3.28 19.27 -7.39
CA ILE A 152 3.22 20.64 -6.89
C ILE A 152 4.37 20.91 -5.91
N SER A 153 4.67 20.02 -4.96
CA SER A 153 5.73 20.24 -3.98
C SER A 153 7.12 20.30 -4.62
N ILE A 154 7.40 19.43 -5.60
CA ILE A 154 8.63 19.45 -6.41
C ILE A 154 8.71 20.76 -7.19
N GLY A 155 7.70 21.08 -8.00
CA GLY A 155 7.74 22.30 -8.81
C GLY A 155 7.83 23.59 -7.99
N MET A 156 7.09 23.67 -6.87
CA MET A 156 7.08 24.83 -5.98
C MET A 156 8.42 25.04 -5.28
N SER A 157 9.09 23.97 -4.88
CA SER A 157 10.42 24.05 -4.24
C SER A 157 11.48 24.61 -5.20
N VAL A 158 11.54 24.07 -6.43
CA VAL A 158 12.46 24.53 -7.47
C VAL A 158 12.14 25.98 -7.86
N HIS A 159 10.86 26.30 -8.05
CA HIS A 159 10.44 27.65 -8.43
C HIS A 159 10.82 28.70 -7.36
N ALA A 160 10.67 28.37 -6.07
CA ALA A 160 11.02 29.28 -4.98
C ALA A 160 12.52 29.59 -4.95
N LEU A 161 13.35 28.56 -5.18
CA LEU A 161 14.81 28.72 -5.28
C LEU A 161 15.20 29.58 -6.47
N LEU A 162 14.63 29.32 -7.65
CA LEU A 162 14.91 30.11 -8.86
C LEU A 162 14.48 31.57 -8.67
N LYS A 163 13.28 31.84 -8.14
CA LYS A 163 12.79 33.19 -7.87
C LYS A 163 13.67 33.94 -6.88
N THR A 164 14.18 33.25 -5.87
CA THR A 164 15.09 33.83 -4.88
C THR A 164 16.42 34.22 -5.51
N LEU A 165 16.97 33.37 -6.39
CA LEU A 165 18.19 33.66 -7.15
C LEU A 165 17.99 34.80 -8.15
N GLU A 166 16.86 34.85 -8.84
CA GLU A 166 16.48 35.96 -9.74
C GLU A 166 16.38 37.28 -8.97
N ALA A 167 15.77 37.28 -7.79
CA ALA A 167 15.63 38.46 -6.94
C ALA A 167 16.99 39.01 -6.43
N GLU A 168 18.02 38.16 -6.31
CA GLU A 168 19.40 38.59 -6.07
C GLU A 168 20.12 39.12 -7.32
N GLY A 169 19.46 39.15 -8.49
CA GLY A 169 20.03 39.66 -9.74
C GLY A 169 20.78 38.61 -10.56
N ASN A 170 20.56 37.31 -10.33
CA ASN A 170 21.14 36.27 -11.18
C ASN A 170 20.34 36.14 -12.49
N GLU A 171 20.98 36.42 -13.63
CA GLU A 171 20.37 36.32 -14.96
C GLU A 171 20.21 34.87 -15.44
N ASP A 172 20.95 33.93 -14.83
CA ASP A 172 20.83 32.49 -15.04
C ASP A 172 20.73 31.78 -13.68
N PRO A 173 19.52 31.74 -13.07
CA PRO A 173 19.33 31.20 -11.73
C PRO A 173 19.63 29.69 -11.67
N PHE A 174 19.41 28.94 -12.75
CA PHE A 174 19.68 27.50 -12.77
C PHE A 174 21.16 27.16 -12.56
N SER A 175 22.09 27.88 -13.19
CA SER A 175 23.52 27.62 -12.97
C SER A 175 23.99 27.94 -11.55
N LYS A 176 23.20 28.67 -10.77
CA LYS A 176 23.44 28.98 -9.35
C LYS A 176 22.78 28.01 -8.38
N MET A 177 21.99 27.05 -8.86
CA MET A 177 21.44 26.00 -8.02
C MET A 177 22.57 25.17 -7.39
N PRO A 178 22.46 24.77 -6.11
CA PRO A 178 23.49 23.96 -5.43
C PRO A 178 23.67 22.55 -6.01
N CYS A 179 22.63 22.01 -6.65
CA CYS A 179 22.64 20.69 -7.27
C CYS A 179 21.97 20.71 -8.66
N ASN A 180 22.23 19.69 -9.45
CA ASN A 180 21.51 19.42 -10.69
C ASN A 180 20.12 18.85 -10.35
N ILE A 181 19.13 19.27 -11.13
CA ILE A 181 17.72 18.86 -10.94
C ILE A 181 17.25 18.10 -12.17
N LYS A 182 16.79 16.86 -11.94
CA LYS A 182 16.07 16.04 -12.91
C LYS A 182 14.69 15.71 -12.32
N ILE A 183 13.66 15.74 -13.15
CA ILE A 183 12.27 15.46 -12.76
C ILE A 183 11.72 14.41 -13.72
N MET A 184 11.08 13.40 -13.17
CA MET A 184 10.34 12.38 -13.90
C MET A 184 8.90 12.34 -13.41
N TYR A 185 7.94 12.54 -14.33
CA TYR A 185 6.52 12.32 -14.06
C TYR A 185 5.99 11.13 -14.86
N GLU A 186 5.59 10.08 -14.14
CA GLU A 186 4.99 8.86 -14.69
C GLU A 186 3.48 9.02 -14.93
N THR A 187 2.90 8.17 -15.78
CA THR A 187 1.45 8.13 -16.04
C THR A 187 0.89 6.70 -16.01
N GLU A 188 1.53 5.80 -15.28
CA GLU A 188 1.23 4.36 -15.20
C GLU A 188 1.31 3.83 -13.76
N GLU A 189 1.49 4.67 -12.74
CA GLU A 189 1.71 4.20 -11.36
C GLU A 189 0.51 3.39 -10.88
N GLU A 190 -0.68 3.92 -11.08
CA GLU A 190 -1.94 3.41 -10.52
C GLU A 190 -2.41 2.11 -11.19
N CYS A 191 -1.77 1.74 -12.31
CA CYS A 191 -1.97 0.46 -12.99
C CYS A 191 -0.69 -0.40 -13.01
N GLY A 192 0.30 -0.06 -12.18
CA GLY A 192 1.40 -0.94 -11.79
C GLY A 192 2.73 -0.72 -12.50
N SER A 193 2.95 0.40 -13.19
CA SER A 193 4.24 0.81 -13.77
C SER A 193 4.89 -0.27 -14.63
N HIS A 194 4.15 -0.84 -15.58
CA HIS A 194 4.61 -1.97 -16.38
C HIS A 194 5.72 -1.59 -17.36
N SER A 195 5.70 -0.35 -17.86
CA SER A 195 6.66 0.15 -18.85
C SER A 195 7.85 0.88 -18.24
N LEU A 196 7.81 1.22 -16.95
CA LEU A 196 8.80 2.07 -16.29
C LEU A 196 10.26 1.62 -16.52
N SER A 197 10.56 0.35 -16.23
CA SER A 197 11.93 -0.18 -16.39
C SER A 197 12.41 -0.16 -17.86
N LEU A 198 11.50 -0.33 -18.82
CA LEU A 198 11.82 -0.21 -20.24
C LEU A 198 12.09 1.25 -20.62
N GLN A 199 11.27 2.19 -20.14
CA GLN A 199 11.42 3.61 -20.44
C GLN A 199 12.71 4.19 -19.84
N ILE A 200 13.13 3.73 -18.65
CA ILE A 200 14.43 4.09 -18.08
C ILE A 200 15.57 3.58 -18.98
N LYS A 201 15.52 2.32 -19.41
CA LYS A 201 16.51 1.74 -20.34
C LYS A 201 16.55 2.43 -21.71
N GLN A 202 15.43 3.01 -22.16
CA GLN A 202 15.35 3.78 -23.41
C GLN A 202 15.92 5.19 -23.30
N ASN A 203 16.15 5.70 -22.09
CA ASN A 203 16.61 7.07 -21.83
C ASN A 203 17.88 7.11 -20.97
N PRO A 204 18.93 6.33 -21.29
CA PRO A 204 20.10 6.16 -20.42
C PRO A 204 20.83 7.47 -20.13
N ASP A 205 20.88 8.39 -21.10
CA ASP A 205 21.53 9.70 -20.92
C ASP A 205 20.83 10.58 -19.90
N PHE A 206 19.50 10.45 -19.74
CA PHE A 206 18.76 11.17 -18.71
C PHE A 206 19.03 10.58 -17.33
N PHE A 207 19.13 9.25 -17.22
CA PHE A 207 19.25 8.54 -15.93
C PHE A 207 20.69 8.31 -15.44
N LYS A 208 21.71 8.81 -16.13
CA LYS A 208 23.10 8.76 -15.64
C LYS A 208 23.36 9.77 -14.53
N GLU A 209 24.39 9.51 -13.71
CA GLU A 209 24.99 10.47 -12.76
C GLU A 209 23.95 11.05 -11.78
N ILE A 210 23.08 10.20 -11.22
CA ILE A 210 22.13 10.55 -10.17
C ILE A 210 22.73 10.14 -8.82
N ASP A 211 22.75 11.06 -7.86
CA ASP A 211 23.28 10.81 -6.51
C ASP A 211 22.19 10.37 -5.54
N CYS A 212 20.93 10.80 -5.74
CA CYS A 212 19.79 10.32 -4.97
C CYS A 212 18.47 10.54 -5.74
N VAL A 213 17.45 9.76 -5.37
CA VAL A 213 16.08 9.93 -5.87
C VAL A 213 15.16 10.37 -4.73
N ILE A 214 14.37 11.42 -4.94
CA ILE A 214 13.26 11.80 -4.06
C ILE A 214 11.97 11.31 -4.68
N ILE A 215 11.22 10.49 -3.93
CA ILE A 215 9.92 9.94 -4.32
C ILE A 215 8.88 10.59 -3.41
N THR A 216 7.94 11.34 -3.98
CA THR A 216 6.93 12.12 -3.23
C THR A 216 5.66 11.36 -2.84
N ASP A 217 5.60 10.09 -3.18
CA ASP A 217 4.39 9.26 -3.21
C ASP A 217 4.28 8.35 -1.97
N VAL A 218 4.28 8.94 -0.77
CA VAL A 218 4.15 8.19 0.49
C VAL A 218 3.37 8.94 1.57
N VAL A 219 2.86 8.17 2.53
CA VAL A 219 2.02 8.63 3.64
C VAL A 219 2.84 8.98 4.88
N ASN A 220 2.58 10.17 5.44
CA ASN A 220 3.03 10.58 6.77
C ASN A 220 2.26 9.82 7.87
N PRO A 221 2.90 9.51 9.01
CA PRO A 221 2.25 8.82 10.13
C PRO A 221 1.06 9.58 10.75
N ALA A 222 1.02 10.90 10.59
CA ALA A 222 -0.05 11.78 11.05
C ALA A 222 0.08 13.13 10.34
N THR A 223 -1.01 13.89 10.26
CA THR A 223 -1.02 15.27 9.75
C THR A 223 0.05 16.12 10.44
N GLY A 224 0.94 16.75 9.68
CA GLY A 224 1.99 17.64 10.19
C GLY A 224 3.17 16.93 10.88
N VAL A 225 3.22 15.59 10.87
CA VAL A 225 4.35 14.80 11.38
C VAL A 225 5.01 14.08 10.22
N PRO A 226 6.20 14.52 9.76
CA PRO A 226 6.82 13.93 8.59
C PRO A 226 7.31 12.50 8.84
N GLY A 227 6.98 11.60 7.91
CA GLY A 227 7.54 10.27 7.83
C GLY A 227 8.59 10.17 6.72
N LEU A 228 9.67 9.42 6.96
CA LEU A 228 10.57 8.97 5.90
C LEU A 228 10.42 7.46 5.76
N THR A 229 9.95 7.01 4.59
CA THR A 229 9.67 5.60 4.31
C THR A 229 10.98 4.83 4.10
N ALA A 230 11.31 3.97 5.05
CA ALA A 230 12.56 3.19 5.01
C ALA A 230 12.40 1.77 4.44
N SER A 231 11.17 1.25 4.41
CA SER A 231 10.85 -0.06 3.86
C SER A 231 9.41 -0.18 3.38
N LEU A 232 9.20 -1.04 2.39
CA LEU A 232 7.91 -1.42 1.83
C LEU A 232 7.85 -2.96 1.76
N ARG A 233 6.69 -3.55 2.06
CA ARG A 233 6.51 -4.99 1.87
C ARG A 233 6.20 -5.29 0.41
N GLY A 234 6.64 -6.46 -0.04
CA GLY A 234 6.17 -7.05 -1.28
C GLY A 234 4.82 -7.74 -1.09
N ILE A 235 4.30 -8.32 -2.17
CA ILE A 235 3.07 -9.09 -2.14
C ILE A 235 3.15 -10.28 -3.10
N LEU A 236 2.62 -11.41 -2.66
CA LEU A 236 2.31 -12.57 -3.47
C LEU A 236 0.80 -12.78 -3.44
N GLN A 237 0.23 -13.21 -4.56
CA GLN A 237 -1.18 -13.59 -4.60
C GLN A 237 -1.35 -14.82 -5.50
N SER A 238 -2.17 -15.77 -5.06
CA SER A 238 -2.47 -16.98 -5.81
C SER A 238 -3.94 -17.37 -5.62
N GLU A 239 -4.66 -17.57 -6.72
CA GLU A 239 -5.95 -18.26 -6.71
C GLU A 239 -5.67 -19.77 -6.63
N ILE A 240 -6.28 -20.43 -5.64
CA ILE A 240 -6.17 -21.87 -5.46
C ILE A 240 -7.54 -22.52 -5.57
N GLU A 241 -7.58 -23.66 -6.26
CA GLU A 241 -8.76 -24.46 -6.51
C GLU A 241 -8.44 -25.91 -6.17
N LEU A 242 -9.23 -26.49 -5.26
CA LEU A 242 -9.09 -27.88 -4.86
C LEU A 242 -10.22 -28.72 -5.45
N GLU A 243 -9.85 -29.68 -6.28
CA GLU A 243 -10.73 -30.65 -6.91
C GLU A 243 -10.53 -32.02 -6.28
N LYS A 244 -11.62 -32.74 -5.99
CA LYS A 244 -11.56 -34.14 -5.56
C LYS A 244 -11.52 -35.05 -6.77
N VAL A 245 -10.40 -35.74 -6.96
CA VAL A 245 -10.17 -36.60 -8.12
C VAL A 245 -10.35 -38.08 -7.81
N ASP A 246 -10.32 -38.48 -6.53
CA ASP A 246 -10.71 -39.81 -6.08
C ASP A 246 -12.10 -39.75 -5.41
N PRO A 247 -13.17 -40.22 -6.09
CA PRO A 247 -14.50 -40.27 -5.52
C PRO A 247 -14.62 -41.15 -4.26
N SER A 248 -13.70 -42.10 -4.06
CA SER A 248 -13.69 -43.01 -2.91
C SER A 248 -13.17 -42.35 -1.64
N ASN A 249 -12.41 -41.25 -1.76
CA ASN A 249 -11.96 -40.49 -0.60
C ASN A 249 -13.20 -39.96 0.16
N PRO A 250 -13.35 -40.18 1.48
CA PRO A 250 -14.53 -39.74 2.23
C PRO A 250 -14.56 -38.23 2.60
N GLU A 251 -13.42 -37.53 2.50
CA GLU A 251 -13.33 -36.10 2.84
C GLU A 251 -13.96 -35.22 1.75
N ASP A 252 -14.53 -34.08 2.14
CA ASP A 252 -15.02 -33.09 1.19
C ASP A 252 -13.91 -32.06 0.86
N PRO A 253 -13.91 -31.48 -0.36
CA PRO A 253 -12.89 -30.52 -0.78
C PRO A 253 -12.74 -29.29 0.13
N GLN A 254 -13.82 -28.80 0.73
CA GLN A 254 -13.76 -27.57 1.53
C GLN A 254 -13.06 -27.82 2.87
N THR A 255 -13.32 -28.96 3.50
CA THR A 255 -12.61 -29.35 4.74
C THR A 255 -11.12 -29.55 4.47
N VAL A 256 -10.77 -30.20 3.36
CA VAL A 256 -9.37 -30.36 2.95
C VAL A 256 -8.72 -29.00 2.66
N LEU A 257 -9.42 -28.11 1.96
CA LEU A 257 -8.94 -26.75 1.72
C LEU A 257 -8.65 -26.02 3.03
N TYR A 258 -9.56 -26.06 4.03
CA TYR A 258 -9.29 -25.44 5.34
C TYR A 258 -8.06 -26.03 6.03
N LYS A 259 -7.82 -27.34 5.96
CA LYS A 259 -6.57 -27.94 6.48
C LYS A 259 -5.33 -27.41 5.77
N ILE A 260 -5.38 -27.27 4.44
CA ILE A 260 -4.28 -26.67 3.65
C ILE A 260 -4.06 -25.22 4.09
N LEU A 261 -5.12 -24.42 4.25
CA LEU A 261 -5.02 -23.02 4.70
C LEU A 261 -4.49 -22.91 6.13
N ALA A 262 -4.89 -23.81 7.03
CA ALA A 262 -4.40 -23.87 8.41
C ALA A 262 -2.89 -24.10 8.47
N SER A 263 -2.32 -24.82 7.49
CA SER A 263 -0.87 -25.05 7.39
C SER A 263 -0.05 -23.80 7.06
N LEU A 264 -0.67 -22.69 6.65
CA LEU A 264 0.04 -21.45 6.31
C LEU A 264 0.52 -20.69 7.56
N ILE A 265 -0.01 -21.03 8.74
CA ILE A 265 0.35 -20.37 10.00
C ILE A 265 0.64 -21.36 11.14
N HIS A 266 1.51 -20.95 12.04
CA HIS A 266 1.67 -21.56 13.35
C HIS A 266 0.54 -21.14 14.31
N GLU A 267 0.48 -21.74 15.50
CA GLU A 267 -0.54 -21.42 16.52
C GLU A 267 -0.53 -19.96 16.98
N ASN A 268 0.63 -19.29 16.90
CA ASN A 268 0.76 -17.86 17.20
C ASN A 268 0.47 -16.95 16.00
N HIS A 269 -0.12 -17.48 14.91
CA HIS A 269 -0.36 -16.79 13.63
C HIS A 269 0.88 -16.33 12.86
N SER A 270 2.10 -16.70 13.28
CA SER A 270 3.29 -16.47 12.44
C SER A 270 3.28 -17.38 11.22
N LEU A 271 3.87 -16.89 10.11
CA LEU A 271 3.91 -17.59 8.82
C LEU A 271 4.66 -18.92 8.95
N ALA A 272 4.01 -20.02 8.54
CA ALA A 272 4.58 -21.37 8.59
C ALA A 272 5.23 -21.83 7.27
N VAL A 273 5.35 -20.93 6.30
CA VAL A 273 6.20 -21.14 5.12
C VAL A 273 7.63 -20.74 5.50
N ASP A 274 8.34 -21.66 6.16
CA ASP A 274 9.63 -21.39 6.83
C ASP A 274 10.65 -20.66 5.96
N ALA A 275 10.76 -21.03 4.69
CA ALA A 275 11.72 -20.40 3.76
C ALA A 275 11.46 -18.90 3.57
N ILE A 276 10.19 -18.47 3.59
CA ILE A 276 9.81 -17.06 3.49
C ILE A 276 10.03 -16.37 4.83
N ALA A 277 9.57 -16.98 5.92
CA ALA A 277 9.65 -16.40 7.27
C ALA A 277 11.11 -16.20 7.74
N GLN A 278 12.01 -17.12 7.38
CA GLN A 278 13.43 -17.06 7.74
C GLN A 278 14.23 -16.07 6.88
N ALA A 279 13.70 -15.68 5.71
CA ALA A 279 14.34 -14.69 4.84
C ALA A 279 14.08 -13.24 5.31
N ASP A 280 13.11 -13.02 6.21
CA ASP A 280 12.81 -11.69 6.75
C ASP A 280 14.01 -11.07 7.47
N ILE A 281 14.44 -9.88 7.04
CA ILE A 281 15.50 -9.13 7.68
C ILE A 281 14.94 -8.40 8.92
N PRO A 282 15.44 -8.68 10.14
CA PRO A 282 14.98 -8.03 11.36
C PRO A 282 15.33 -6.54 11.37
N LEU A 283 14.58 -5.74 12.14
CA LEU A 283 14.88 -4.32 12.36
C LEU A 283 16.25 -4.12 13.02
N THR A 284 17.00 -3.12 12.57
CA THR A 284 18.17 -2.59 13.31
C THR A 284 17.72 -1.77 14.53
N ASP A 285 18.65 -1.45 15.42
CA ASP A 285 18.36 -0.64 16.61
C ASP A 285 17.96 0.80 16.23
N GLU A 286 18.57 1.37 15.20
CA GLU A 286 18.23 2.69 14.66
C GLU A 286 16.82 2.70 14.05
N GLU A 287 16.44 1.63 13.34
CA GLU A 287 15.08 1.49 12.80
C GLU A 287 14.06 1.40 13.95
N ARG A 288 14.34 0.63 15.01
CA ARG A 288 13.48 0.55 16.21
C ARG A 288 13.34 1.89 16.91
N ASP A 289 14.43 2.64 17.07
CA ASP A 289 14.41 3.97 17.67
C ASP A 289 13.57 4.96 16.86
N GLY A 290 13.63 4.86 15.52
CA GLY A 290 12.75 5.59 14.62
C GLY A 290 11.27 5.27 14.83
N LEU A 291 10.91 3.97 14.93
CA LEU A 291 9.52 3.53 15.18
C LEU A 291 8.98 4.04 16.53
N ARG A 292 9.84 4.20 17.55
CA ARG A 292 9.44 4.78 18.84
C ARG A 292 8.97 6.23 18.72
N GLN A 293 9.42 6.96 17.71
CA GLN A 293 9.02 8.35 17.47
C GLN A 293 7.68 8.49 16.74
N VAL A 294 7.14 7.41 16.16
CA VAL A 294 5.82 7.45 15.48
C VAL A 294 4.75 7.92 16.47
N PRO A 295 3.99 9.00 16.16
CA PRO A 295 3.05 9.66 17.07
C PRO A 295 1.72 8.90 17.22
N MET A 296 1.74 7.58 17.15
CA MET A 296 0.56 6.72 17.30
C MET A 296 0.69 5.88 18.57
N THR A 297 -0.43 5.62 19.22
CA THR A 297 -0.55 4.60 20.27
C THR A 297 -0.91 3.24 19.67
N VAL A 298 -0.81 2.19 20.47
CA VAL A 298 -1.32 0.86 20.06
C VAL A 298 -2.83 0.91 19.80
N ASN A 299 -3.58 1.71 20.57
CA ASN A 299 -5.01 1.89 20.34
C ASN A 299 -5.29 2.55 18.99
N ASP A 300 -4.53 3.57 18.60
CA ASP A 300 -4.70 4.22 17.29
C ASP A 300 -4.45 3.21 16.15
N LEU A 301 -3.44 2.35 16.30
CA LEU A 301 -3.15 1.28 15.33
C LEU A 301 -4.27 0.23 15.27
N ARG A 302 -4.85 -0.12 16.42
CA ARG A 302 -6.01 -1.04 16.51
C ARG A 302 -7.26 -0.44 15.88
N ASP A 303 -7.54 0.82 16.16
CA ASP A 303 -8.70 1.56 15.63
C ASP A 303 -8.57 1.75 14.11
N MET A 304 -7.36 2.07 13.62
CA MET A 304 -7.06 2.12 12.19
C MET A 304 -7.38 0.78 11.51
N ALA A 305 -7.08 -0.34 12.17
CA ALA A 305 -7.39 -1.69 11.70
C ALA A 305 -8.80 -2.18 12.09
N GLY A 306 -9.60 -1.38 12.80
CA GLY A 306 -10.94 -1.74 13.31
C GLY A 306 -10.98 -2.93 14.27
N ILE A 307 -9.85 -3.29 14.88
CA ILE A 307 -9.73 -4.48 15.73
C ILE A 307 -10.64 -4.33 16.95
N LEU A 308 -11.44 -5.35 17.22
CA LEU A 308 -12.34 -5.31 18.38
C LEU A 308 -11.53 -5.23 19.69
N PRO A 309 -12.04 -4.56 20.75
CA PRO A 309 -11.25 -4.33 21.97
C PRO A 309 -10.74 -5.59 22.68
N ALA A 310 -11.47 -6.70 22.58
CA ALA A 310 -11.12 -7.95 23.27
C ALA A 310 -10.05 -8.79 22.55
N ILE A 311 -9.70 -8.47 21.30
CA ILE A 311 -8.82 -9.30 20.47
C ILE A 311 -7.37 -9.18 20.93
N ALA A 312 -6.72 -10.31 21.18
CA ALA A 312 -5.28 -10.33 21.42
C ALA A 312 -4.50 -10.18 20.10
N MET A 313 -3.40 -9.43 20.14
CA MET A 313 -2.49 -9.26 19.01
C MET A 313 -1.66 -10.52 18.77
N THR A 314 -1.16 -10.71 17.54
CA THR A 314 -0.25 -11.83 17.17
C THR A 314 1.21 -11.58 17.55
N VAL A 315 1.48 -10.37 18.04
CA VAL A 315 2.75 -9.87 18.56
C VAL A 315 2.51 -9.21 19.92
N PRO A 316 3.56 -8.94 20.71
CA PRO A 316 3.39 -8.16 21.94
C PRO A 316 2.61 -6.86 21.69
N ASP A 317 1.72 -6.52 22.61
CA ASP A 317 0.78 -5.39 22.49
C ASP A 317 1.48 -4.05 22.83
N ASP A 318 2.56 -3.77 22.10
CA ASP A 318 3.37 -2.56 22.19
C ASP A 318 3.62 -1.99 20.79
N LYS A 319 3.82 -0.67 20.72
CA LYS A 319 3.95 0.06 19.45
C LYS A 319 5.09 -0.45 18.57
N GLU A 320 6.24 -0.77 19.16
CA GLU A 320 7.41 -1.21 18.42
C GLU A 320 7.12 -2.56 17.76
N SER A 321 6.57 -3.52 18.53
CA SER A 321 6.21 -4.85 18.03
C SER A 321 5.14 -4.81 16.93
N VAL A 322 4.10 -3.98 17.09
CA VAL A 322 3.01 -3.84 16.11
C VAL A 322 3.53 -3.24 14.80
N LEU A 323 4.26 -2.13 14.87
CA LEU A 323 4.85 -1.50 13.68
C LEU A 323 5.91 -2.41 13.03
N ALA A 324 6.73 -3.10 13.82
CA ALA A 324 7.69 -4.07 13.31
C ALA A 324 7.02 -5.20 12.52
N ALA A 325 5.88 -5.70 12.98
CA ALA A 325 5.12 -6.71 12.26
C ALA A 325 4.51 -6.16 10.96
N GLN A 326 4.02 -4.92 10.98
CA GLN A 326 3.46 -4.26 9.79
C GLN A 326 4.52 -3.93 8.73
N LEU A 327 5.79 -3.78 9.11
CA LEU A 327 6.84 -3.32 8.19
C LEU A 327 7.87 -4.40 7.83
N ARG A 328 8.17 -5.30 8.76
CA ARG A 328 9.35 -6.19 8.70
C ARG A 328 9.07 -7.66 8.95
N LYS A 329 7.79 -8.06 8.96
CA LYS A 329 7.41 -9.47 9.01
C LYS A 329 6.51 -9.84 7.84
N SER A 330 6.82 -10.99 7.26
CA SER A 330 5.98 -11.67 6.30
C SER A 330 4.79 -12.31 7.00
N PHE A 331 3.59 -12.20 6.42
CA PHE A 331 2.38 -12.83 6.97
C PHE A 331 1.44 -13.30 5.85
N ALA A 332 0.68 -14.36 6.15
CA ALA A 332 -0.33 -14.91 5.25
C ALA A 332 -1.69 -14.26 5.50
N ASN A 333 -2.44 -14.07 4.43
CA ASN A 333 -3.84 -13.68 4.43
C ASN A 333 -4.58 -14.57 3.42
N VAL A 334 -5.82 -14.94 3.71
CA VAL A 334 -6.60 -15.82 2.85
C VAL A 334 -8.03 -15.35 2.77
N ARG A 335 -8.63 -15.51 1.59
CA ARG A 335 -10.01 -15.12 1.30
C ARG A 335 -10.73 -16.28 0.62
N PRO A 336 -12.00 -16.55 0.92
CA PRO A 336 -12.77 -17.55 0.19
C PRO A 336 -12.99 -17.10 -1.26
N GLY A 337 -13.02 -18.05 -2.20
CA GLY A 337 -12.98 -17.78 -3.65
C GLY A 337 -14.13 -16.97 -4.24
N HIS A 338 -15.16 -16.63 -3.46
CA HIS A 338 -16.29 -15.79 -3.89
C HIS A 338 -16.09 -14.30 -3.62
N ARG A 339 -15.02 -13.92 -2.92
CA ARG A 339 -14.63 -12.52 -2.72
C ARG A 339 -13.42 -12.24 -3.60
N VAL A 340 -13.64 -11.49 -4.67
CA VAL A 340 -12.67 -11.31 -5.77
C VAL A 340 -12.32 -9.84 -5.96
N THR A 341 -11.93 -9.11 -4.91
CA THR A 341 -11.28 -7.80 -5.09
C THR A 341 -10.39 -7.44 -3.90
N GLY A 342 -9.27 -6.76 -4.20
CA GLY A 342 -8.55 -5.90 -3.26
C GLY A 342 -7.52 -6.56 -2.32
N SER A 343 -6.57 -5.74 -1.89
CA SER A 343 -5.60 -6.02 -0.82
C SER A 343 -6.26 -5.90 0.56
N VAL A 344 -7.25 -6.73 0.86
CA VAL A 344 -8.03 -6.67 2.11
C VAL A 344 -7.87 -7.92 2.96
N VAL A 345 -7.84 -7.71 4.28
CA VAL A 345 -8.01 -8.74 5.30
C VAL A 345 -9.49 -8.75 5.68
N LEU A 346 -10.11 -9.92 5.74
CA LEU A 346 -11.51 -10.00 6.16
C LEU A 346 -11.61 -9.90 7.68
N GLY A 347 -12.38 -8.92 8.18
CA GLY A 347 -12.60 -8.73 9.61
C GLY A 347 -13.43 -9.83 10.25
N GLN A 348 -14.13 -10.62 9.43
CA GLN A 348 -14.99 -11.72 9.84
C GLN A 348 -14.91 -12.89 8.84
N ALA A 349 -14.99 -14.10 9.37
CA ALA A 349 -15.04 -15.34 8.60
C ALA A 349 -16.08 -16.30 9.18
N GLY A 350 -16.64 -17.18 8.34
CA GLY A 350 -17.70 -18.09 8.76
C GLY A 350 -17.68 -19.42 8.04
N VAL A 351 -18.01 -20.48 8.76
CA VAL A 351 -18.07 -21.85 8.26
C VAL A 351 -19.31 -22.56 8.81
N ARG A 352 -19.99 -23.32 7.95
CA ARG A 352 -20.95 -24.33 8.37
C ARG A 352 -20.24 -25.66 8.52
N ILE A 353 -20.41 -26.32 9.67
CA ILE A 353 -19.85 -27.63 9.98
C ILE A 353 -21.00 -28.62 10.14
N LYS A 354 -20.96 -29.68 9.34
CA LYS A 354 -21.93 -30.76 9.33
C LYS A 354 -21.30 -32.04 9.85
N PHE A 355 -21.92 -32.70 10.82
CA PHE A 355 -21.46 -33.97 11.37
C PHE A 355 -22.20 -35.16 10.72
N LYS A 356 -21.44 -36.13 10.21
CA LYS A 356 -21.93 -37.37 9.58
C LYS A 356 -22.11 -38.46 10.65
N GLY A 357 -23.36 -38.83 10.99
CA GLY A 357 -23.68 -39.94 11.91
C GLY A 357 -24.70 -39.58 13.02
N SER A 358 -25.32 -40.59 13.65
CA SER A 358 -26.25 -40.43 14.80
C SER A 358 -26.20 -41.63 15.78
N PRO A 359 -26.51 -41.44 17.08
CA PRO A 359 -26.93 -40.19 17.69
C PRO A 359 -25.75 -39.37 18.18
N ILE A 360 -25.84 -38.08 17.86
CA ILE A 360 -25.17 -36.94 18.50
C ILE A 360 -24.84 -37.30 19.94
N GLU A 361 -23.55 -37.35 20.30
CA GLU A 361 -23.18 -37.43 21.71
C GLU A 361 -24.00 -36.39 22.47
N GLN A 362 -24.62 -36.76 23.59
CA GLN A 362 -25.45 -35.83 24.38
C GLN A 362 -24.72 -34.51 24.72
N ASN A 363 -23.38 -34.48 24.55
CA ASN A 363 -22.50 -33.38 24.80
C ASN A 363 -21.78 -32.83 23.54
N LEU A 364 -22.13 -33.20 22.29
CA LEU A 364 -21.40 -32.72 21.10
C LEU A 364 -21.34 -31.18 21.02
N GLU A 365 -22.48 -30.52 21.21
CA GLU A 365 -22.52 -29.04 21.20
C GLU A 365 -21.67 -28.46 22.33
N GLN A 366 -21.73 -29.04 23.53
CA GLN A 366 -20.93 -28.58 24.68
C GLN A 366 -19.43 -28.82 24.47
N GLY A 367 -19.06 -29.96 23.89
CA GLY A 367 -17.69 -30.31 23.54
C GLY A 367 -17.13 -29.38 22.47
N LEU A 368 -17.93 -29.07 21.44
CA LEU A 368 -17.56 -28.08 20.43
C LEU A 368 -17.37 -26.70 21.03
N ARG A 369 -18.29 -26.24 21.89
CA ARG A 369 -18.13 -24.97 22.61
C ARG A 369 -16.84 -24.95 23.43
N SER A 370 -16.55 -26.02 24.16
CA SER A 370 -15.33 -26.14 24.97
C SER A 370 -14.06 -26.11 24.11
N LEU A 371 -14.06 -26.83 22.98
CA LEU A 371 -12.93 -26.83 22.04
C LEU A 371 -12.75 -25.46 21.36
N ILE A 372 -13.84 -24.81 20.96
CA ILE A 372 -13.81 -23.47 20.38
C ILE A 372 -13.25 -22.47 21.39
N GLU A 373 -13.67 -22.53 22.65
CA GLU A 373 -13.14 -21.70 23.73
C GLU A 373 -11.64 -21.96 23.96
N GLU A 374 -11.21 -23.23 23.99
CA GLU A 374 -9.81 -23.61 24.18
C GLU A 374 -8.91 -23.12 23.02
N LYS A 375 -9.37 -23.26 21.78
CA LYS A 375 -8.59 -22.93 20.57
C LYS A 375 -8.71 -21.47 20.14
N ASN A 376 -9.62 -20.69 20.71
CA ASN A 376 -9.76 -19.26 20.45
C ASN A 376 -8.79 -18.43 21.33
N THR A 377 -7.49 -18.70 21.18
CA THR A 377 -6.41 -18.10 21.97
C THR A 377 -6.27 -16.58 21.76
N PHE A 378 -6.81 -16.05 20.67
CA PHE A 378 -6.82 -14.61 20.37
C PHE A 378 -8.13 -13.90 20.74
N HIS A 379 -9.06 -14.60 21.38
CA HIS A 379 -10.32 -14.03 21.87
C HIS A 379 -11.20 -13.39 20.80
N LEU A 380 -11.21 -13.95 19.58
CA LEU A 380 -12.15 -13.52 18.54
C LEU A 380 -13.57 -13.61 19.05
N GLN A 381 -14.41 -12.66 18.63
CA GLN A 381 -15.83 -12.75 18.94
C GLN A 381 -16.41 -13.93 18.17
N VAL A 382 -17.02 -14.86 18.90
CA VAL A 382 -17.57 -16.10 18.35
C VAL A 382 -19.10 -16.03 18.32
N GLN A 383 -19.70 -16.36 17.19
CA GLN A 383 -21.10 -16.76 17.09
C GLN A 383 -21.14 -18.25 16.71
N PHE A 384 -21.80 -19.07 17.53
CA PHE A 384 -21.89 -20.51 17.33
C PHE A 384 -23.33 -20.98 17.52
N GLU A 385 -23.97 -21.34 16.41
CA GLU A 385 -25.41 -21.60 16.34
C GLU A 385 -25.69 -22.95 15.69
N LYS A 386 -26.64 -23.70 16.24
CA LYS A 386 -27.12 -24.95 15.67
C LYS A 386 -28.21 -24.68 14.64
N ILE A 387 -28.04 -25.17 13.42
CA ILE A 387 -28.92 -24.88 12.28
C ILE A 387 -30.02 -25.93 12.08
N SER A 388 -29.75 -27.21 12.37
CA SER A 388 -30.72 -28.30 12.18
C SER A 388 -31.22 -28.90 13.50
N GLN A 389 -32.54 -28.98 13.68
CA GLN A 389 -33.17 -29.74 14.76
C GLN A 389 -33.82 -31.07 14.30
N ASN A 390 -34.07 -31.25 12.98
CA ASN A 390 -35.04 -32.25 12.49
C ASN A 390 -34.50 -33.29 11.48
N THR A 391 -33.20 -33.33 11.17
CA THR A 391 -32.66 -34.16 10.06
C THR A 391 -31.76 -35.34 10.48
N GLY A 392 -31.60 -35.61 11.78
CA GLY A 392 -30.75 -36.71 12.28
C GLY A 392 -29.24 -36.47 12.11
N GLN A 393 -28.84 -35.34 11.51
CA GLN A 393 -27.47 -34.85 11.34
C GLN A 393 -27.33 -33.50 12.03
N ALA A 394 -26.24 -33.27 12.77
CA ALA A 394 -25.99 -32.01 13.46
C ALA A 394 -25.22 -31.05 12.56
N GLU A 395 -25.77 -29.86 12.35
CA GLU A 395 -25.14 -28.77 11.60
C GLU A 395 -25.01 -27.53 12.49
N PHE A 396 -23.84 -26.91 12.44
CA PHE A 396 -23.53 -25.71 13.21
C PHE A 396 -22.89 -24.66 12.32
N ASP A 397 -23.32 -23.41 12.47
CA ASP A 397 -22.59 -22.26 11.94
C ASP A 397 -21.63 -21.75 13.01
N LEU A 398 -20.38 -21.56 12.61
CA LEU A 398 -19.34 -20.91 13.39
C LEU A 398 -18.90 -19.67 12.62
N ILE A 399 -19.05 -18.51 13.25
CA ILE A 399 -18.58 -17.23 12.74
C ILE A 399 -17.61 -16.63 13.76
N MET A 400 -16.45 -16.19 13.28
CA MET A 400 -15.42 -15.54 14.08
C MET A 400 -15.16 -14.13 13.55
N THR A 401 -15.22 -13.14 14.44
CA THR A 401 -15.01 -11.73 14.11
C THR A 401 -13.79 -11.20 14.87
N ALA A 402 -12.84 -10.62 14.14
CA ALA A 402 -11.66 -9.93 14.66
C ALA A 402 -11.75 -8.41 14.51
N SER A 403 -12.42 -7.91 13.46
CA SER A 403 -12.50 -6.48 13.16
C SER A 403 -13.91 -6.04 12.78
N SER A 404 -14.25 -4.79 13.09
CA SER A 404 -15.51 -4.14 12.71
C SER A 404 -15.55 -3.68 11.26
N LYS A 405 -14.41 -3.70 10.55
CA LYS A 405 -14.27 -3.40 9.11
C LYS A 405 -13.27 -4.37 8.48
N ASP A 406 -13.17 -4.38 7.15
CA ASP A 406 -12.17 -5.18 6.44
C ASP A 406 -10.87 -4.35 6.30
N PRO A 407 -9.79 -4.66 7.04
CA PRO A 407 -8.60 -3.82 7.05
C PRO A 407 -7.77 -4.00 5.77
N HIS A 408 -7.07 -2.94 5.34
CA HIS A 408 -6.14 -3.06 4.21
C HIS A 408 -4.90 -3.89 4.61
N SER A 409 -4.62 -4.96 3.88
CA SER A 409 -3.56 -5.93 4.20
C SER A 409 -2.17 -5.30 4.16
N GLY A 410 -1.98 -4.33 3.26
CA GLY A 410 -0.78 -3.51 3.18
C GLY A 410 -0.61 -2.59 4.39
N VAL A 411 -1.53 -1.67 4.63
CA VAL A 411 -1.38 -0.64 5.67
C VAL A 411 -1.37 -1.23 7.09
N THR A 412 -2.30 -2.13 7.38
CA THR A 412 -2.56 -2.56 8.76
C THR A 412 -2.29 -4.02 9.04
N GLY A 413 -2.18 -4.86 7.99
CA GLY A 413 -2.07 -6.31 8.13
C GLY A 413 -0.75 -6.78 8.75
N GLY A 414 -0.82 -7.87 9.53
CA GLY A 414 0.34 -8.53 10.14
C GLY A 414 0.34 -8.70 11.67
N PRO A 415 -0.20 -7.75 12.48
CA PRO A 415 -0.10 -7.84 13.94
C PRO A 415 -1.38 -8.35 14.64
N PHE A 416 -2.36 -8.88 13.91
CA PHE A 416 -3.65 -9.35 14.46
C PHE A 416 -4.11 -10.65 13.77
N PRO A 417 -4.94 -11.46 14.44
CA PRO A 417 -5.37 -12.74 13.89
C PRO A 417 -6.29 -12.57 12.69
N ILE A 418 -5.96 -13.23 11.59
CA ILE A 418 -6.79 -13.23 10.38
C ILE A 418 -7.97 -14.19 10.60
N ALA A 419 -9.21 -13.68 10.52
CA ALA A 419 -10.40 -14.46 10.85
C ALA A 419 -10.51 -15.76 10.04
N GLU A 420 -10.22 -15.71 8.74
CA GLU A 420 -10.30 -16.88 7.85
C GLU A 420 -9.24 -17.94 8.19
N LEU A 421 -8.02 -17.53 8.55
CA LEU A 421 -6.98 -18.46 9.01
C LEU A 421 -7.30 -19.04 10.40
N GLN A 422 -7.93 -18.26 11.28
CA GLN A 422 -8.41 -18.77 12.57
C GLN A 422 -9.54 -19.79 12.40
N ILE A 423 -10.47 -19.56 11.47
CA ILE A 423 -11.49 -20.54 11.07
C ILE A 423 -10.83 -21.81 10.54
N ALA A 424 -9.81 -21.69 9.68
CA ALA A 424 -9.07 -22.83 9.15
C ALA A 424 -8.43 -23.67 10.28
N LYS A 425 -7.76 -23.03 11.24
CA LYS A 425 -7.20 -23.68 12.44
C LYS A 425 -8.26 -24.34 13.31
N MET A 426 -9.42 -23.70 13.46
CA MET A 426 -10.54 -24.25 14.22
C MET A 426 -11.11 -25.50 13.53
N VAL A 427 -11.30 -25.46 12.22
CA VAL A 427 -11.77 -26.61 11.42
C VAL A 427 -10.77 -27.76 11.52
N GLU A 428 -9.48 -27.50 11.37
CA GLU A 428 -8.42 -28.50 11.56
C GLU A 428 -8.48 -29.12 12.97
N SER A 429 -8.62 -28.31 14.02
CA SER A 429 -8.72 -28.79 15.40
C SER A 429 -9.96 -29.66 15.64
N ILE A 430 -11.13 -29.26 15.11
CA ILE A 430 -12.37 -30.03 15.17
C ILE A 430 -12.20 -31.35 14.40
N ALA A 431 -11.62 -31.31 13.21
CA ALA A 431 -11.36 -32.49 12.38
C ALA A 431 -10.39 -33.48 13.07
N ASN A 432 -9.38 -32.98 13.79
CA ASN A 432 -8.44 -33.80 14.54
C ASN A 432 -9.08 -34.41 15.80
N HIS A 433 -9.97 -33.67 16.47
CA HIS A 433 -10.63 -34.14 17.69
C HIS A 433 -11.75 -35.15 17.41
N TYR A 434 -12.63 -34.84 16.45
CA TYR A 434 -13.83 -35.65 16.15
C TYR A 434 -13.65 -36.59 14.95
N GLY A 435 -12.50 -36.55 14.29
CA GLY A 435 -12.20 -37.33 13.10
C GLY A 435 -12.64 -36.62 11.81
N SER A 436 -11.69 -36.41 10.90
CA SER A 436 -11.92 -35.64 9.68
C SER A 436 -12.99 -36.22 8.76
N LEU A 437 -13.19 -37.54 8.80
CA LEU A 437 -14.20 -38.24 8.00
C LEU A 437 -15.63 -38.01 8.49
N ASN A 438 -15.77 -37.53 9.73
CA ASN A 438 -17.04 -37.34 10.40
C ASN A 438 -17.59 -35.93 10.21
N ILE A 439 -16.85 -35.03 9.54
CA ILE A 439 -17.30 -33.68 9.26
C ILE A 439 -17.37 -33.38 7.76
N GLU A 440 -18.20 -32.42 7.41
CA GLU A 440 -18.22 -31.72 6.13
C GLU A 440 -18.31 -30.22 6.40
N THR A 441 -17.53 -29.40 5.69
CA THR A 441 -17.53 -27.96 5.89
C THR A 441 -17.97 -27.21 4.65
N ARG A 442 -18.55 -26.03 4.84
CA ARG A 442 -18.91 -25.10 3.77
C ARG A 442 -18.61 -23.68 4.21
N SER A 443 -17.98 -22.88 3.36
CA SER A 443 -17.75 -21.47 3.65
C SER A 443 -19.09 -20.69 3.66
N LEU A 444 -19.19 -19.72 4.57
CA LEU A 444 -20.30 -18.79 4.65
C LEU A 444 -19.93 -17.49 3.94
N ASN A 445 -20.81 -17.00 3.09
CA ASN A 445 -20.74 -15.66 2.54
C ASN A 445 -21.42 -14.67 3.52
N LEU A 446 -20.60 -13.84 4.16
CA LEU A 446 -21.02 -12.88 5.19
C LEU A 446 -21.23 -11.46 4.66
N SER A 447 -21.34 -11.26 3.34
CA SER A 447 -21.51 -9.92 2.74
C SER A 447 -22.92 -9.32 2.91
N GLN A 448 -23.89 -10.10 3.40
CA GLN A 448 -25.26 -9.64 3.67
C GLN A 448 -25.46 -9.58 5.18
N LYS A 449 -25.73 -8.37 5.70
CA LYS A 449 -26.02 -8.16 7.13
C LYS A 449 -27.13 -9.14 7.56
N ASP A 450 -26.81 -9.91 8.60
CA ASP A 450 -27.70 -10.67 9.49
C ASP A 450 -27.88 -12.19 9.27
N GLN A 451 -27.45 -12.83 8.17
CA GLN A 451 -27.40 -14.31 8.08
C GLN A 451 -26.32 -14.79 7.10
N GLY A 452 -25.38 -15.62 7.57
CA GLY A 452 -24.39 -16.28 6.70
C GLY A 452 -25.09 -17.19 5.70
N ARG A 453 -24.87 -16.94 4.41
CA ARG A 453 -25.39 -17.82 3.33
C ARG A 453 -24.32 -18.80 2.93
N LEU A 454 -24.68 -20.06 2.71
CA LEU A 454 -23.77 -21.03 2.13
C LEU A 454 -23.23 -20.49 0.80
N PHE A 455 -21.92 -20.57 0.62
CA PHE A 455 -21.33 -20.32 -0.69
C PHE A 455 -21.75 -21.44 -1.63
N ASP A 456 -22.59 -21.12 -2.62
CA ASP A 456 -23.14 -22.08 -3.58
C ASP A 456 -22.13 -22.36 -4.69
N SER A 457 -21.12 -23.15 -4.37
CA SER A 457 -20.19 -23.71 -5.34
C SER A 457 -19.80 -25.13 -4.97
N SER A 458 -19.76 -26.01 -5.96
CA SER A 458 -19.23 -27.36 -5.82
C SER A 458 -17.70 -27.41 -5.77
N ILE A 459 -17.03 -26.27 -5.91
CA ILE A 459 -15.57 -26.16 -6.02
C ILE A 459 -15.02 -25.41 -4.80
N ALA A 460 -14.11 -26.03 -4.06
CA ALA A 460 -13.41 -25.40 -2.95
C ALA A 460 -12.32 -24.48 -3.50
N LYS A 461 -12.48 -23.18 -3.29
CA LYS A 461 -11.57 -22.14 -3.79
C LYS A 461 -11.19 -21.15 -2.72
N ALA A 462 -9.96 -20.65 -2.79
CA ALA A 462 -9.48 -19.54 -1.98
C ALA A 462 -8.50 -18.67 -2.78
N ILE A 463 -8.37 -17.43 -2.36
CA ILE A 463 -7.24 -16.57 -2.72
C ILE A 463 -6.29 -16.58 -1.53
N VAL A 464 -5.05 -17.00 -1.78
CA VAL A 464 -3.96 -16.93 -0.79
C VAL A 464 -3.08 -15.74 -1.14
N GLU A 465 -2.83 -14.90 -0.16
CA GLU A 465 -1.97 -13.73 -0.24
C GLU A 465 -0.88 -13.84 0.82
N ILE A 466 0.35 -13.47 0.47
CA ILE A 466 1.43 -13.28 1.45
C ILE A 466 2.00 -11.88 1.25
N ARG A 467 1.99 -11.07 2.29
CA ARG A 467 2.86 -9.89 2.34
C ARG A 467 4.24 -10.37 2.71
N ILE A 468 5.23 -10.07 1.88
CA ILE A 468 6.62 -10.51 2.08
C ILE A 468 7.48 -9.33 2.53
N ALA A 469 8.31 -9.51 3.56
CA ALA A 469 9.20 -8.46 4.07
C ALA A 469 10.56 -8.49 3.38
N ALA A 470 11.34 -7.41 3.57
CA ALA A 470 12.69 -7.26 3.04
C ALA A 470 13.56 -8.49 3.38
N GLY A 471 14.34 -8.94 2.39
CA GLY A 471 15.11 -10.20 2.43
C GLY A 471 14.50 -11.30 1.57
N ASN A 472 13.21 -11.19 1.22
CA ASN A 472 12.55 -12.04 0.25
C ASN A 472 12.67 -11.49 -1.19
N LEU A 473 12.65 -12.39 -2.17
CA LEU A 473 12.38 -12.11 -3.58
C LEU A 473 11.05 -12.74 -3.97
N HIS A 474 10.19 -12.01 -4.68
CA HIS A 474 8.81 -12.45 -4.93
C HIS A 474 8.73 -13.75 -5.74
N GLU A 475 9.60 -13.93 -6.75
CA GLU A 475 9.62 -15.15 -7.57
C GLU A 475 9.96 -16.39 -6.71
N GLU A 476 11.02 -16.31 -5.90
CA GLU A 476 11.44 -17.40 -5.02
C GLU A 476 10.40 -17.69 -3.93
N ALA A 477 9.84 -16.63 -3.33
CA ALA A 477 8.80 -16.75 -2.32
C ALA A 477 7.50 -17.34 -2.90
N GLN A 478 7.16 -17.04 -4.16
CA GLN A 478 6.03 -17.64 -4.87
C GLN A 478 6.23 -19.14 -5.10
N ASP A 479 7.46 -19.57 -5.42
CA ASP A 479 7.82 -20.98 -5.54
C ASP A 479 7.75 -21.70 -4.18
N HIS A 480 8.23 -21.06 -3.11
CA HIS A 480 8.13 -21.60 -1.75
C HIS A 480 6.67 -21.76 -1.30
N LEU A 481 5.81 -20.76 -1.54
CA LEU A 481 4.38 -20.84 -1.28
C LEU A 481 3.73 -21.99 -2.06
N LYS A 482 4.03 -22.08 -3.36
CA LYS A 482 3.48 -23.14 -4.23
C LYS A 482 3.89 -24.53 -3.74
N LYS A 483 5.16 -24.71 -3.39
CA LYS A 483 5.68 -25.98 -2.86
C LYS A 483 5.02 -26.33 -1.53
N HIS A 484 4.84 -25.36 -0.64
CA HIS A 484 4.16 -25.55 0.65
C HIS A 484 2.73 -26.03 0.44
N LEU A 485 1.95 -25.34 -0.39
CA LEU A 485 0.56 -25.68 -0.66
C LEU A 485 0.41 -27.07 -1.28
N LEU A 486 1.27 -27.42 -2.25
CA LEU A 486 1.25 -28.74 -2.89
C LEU A 486 1.65 -29.87 -1.93
N ALA A 487 2.59 -29.62 -1.01
CA ALA A 487 3.01 -30.62 -0.02
C ALA A 487 1.92 -30.95 1.00
N HIS A 488 0.97 -30.03 1.22
CA HIS A 488 -0.16 -30.22 2.15
C HIS A 488 -1.44 -30.71 1.46
N ALA A 489 -1.45 -30.85 0.13
CA ALA A 489 -2.58 -31.43 -0.59
C ALA A 489 -2.55 -32.97 -0.44
N PRO A 490 -3.56 -33.59 0.20
CA PRO A 490 -3.58 -35.03 0.42
C PRO A 490 -3.90 -35.82 -0.86
N GLU A 491 -3.58 -37.11 -0.84
CA GLU A 491 -3.95 -38.04 -1.92
C GLU A 491 -5.47 -38.03 -2.19
N GLY A 492 -5.85 -38.19 -3.46
CA GLY A 492 -7.25 -38.12 -3.90
C GLY A 492 -7.78 -36.70 -4.16
N PHE A 493 -6.96 -35.68 -3.94
CA PHE A 493 -7.25 -34.29 -4.32
C PHE A 493 -6.21 -33.73 -5.28
N GLN A 494 -6.66 -32.87 -6.20
CA GLN A 494 -5.81 -32.12 -7.11
C GLN A 494 -5.93 -30.64 -6.77
N LEU A 495 -4.80 -30.04 -6.37
CA LEU A 495 -4.69 -28.60 -6.13
C LEU A 495 -4.20 -27.88 -7.39
N ARG A 496 -5.01 -26.98 -7.92
CA ARG A 496 -4.65 -26.06 -9.00
C ARG A 496 -4.30 -24.71 -8.40
N ILE A 497 -3.18 -24.12 -8.84
CA ILE A 497 -2.67 -22.85 -8.34
C ILE A 497 -2.43 -21.93 -9.53
N LYS A 498 -3.05 -20.76 -9.51
CA LYS A 498 -2.85 -19.68 -10.48
C LYS A 498 -2.30 -18.46 -9.75
N SER A 499 -1.00 -18.22 -9.92
CA SER A 499 -0.29 -17.10 -9.30
C SER A 499 -0.43 -15.82 -10.11
N ASP A 500 -0.47 -14.69 -9.40
CA ASP A 500 -0.27 -13.37 -9.97
C ASP A 500 1.24 -13.06 -10.12
N LYS A 501 1.58 -11.93 -10.72
CA LYS A 501 2.97 -11.47 -10.91
C LYS A 501 3.67 -11.18 -9.57
N GLY A 502 2.94 -10.71 -8.56
CA GLY A 502 3.52 -10.28 -7.28
C GLY A 502 4.38 -9.02 -7.39
N ALA A 503 5.00 -8.62 -6.27
CA ALA A 503 5.94 -7.51 -6.21
C ALA A 503 7.00 -7.75 -5.13
N ASN A 504 8.24 -7.34 -5.41
CA ASN A 504 9.34 -7.40 -4.44
C ASN A 504 9.12 -6.43 -3.27
N PRO A 505 9.56 -6.80 -2.05
CA PRO A 505 9.75 -5.82 -0.99
C PRO A 505 10.88 -4.86 -1.34
N TRP A 506 10.96 -3.75 -0.62
CA TRP A 506 12.03 -2.79 -0.75
C TRP A 506 12.47 -2.27 0.63
N ARG A 507 13.75 -1.95 0.74
CA ARG A 507 14.37 -1.34 1.92
C ARG A 507 15.51 -0.43 1.45
N THR A 508 15.69 0.69 2.13
CA THR A 508 16.84 1.60 1.94
C THR A 508 17.80 1.53 3.12
N GLU A 509 19.06 1.86 2.90
CA GLU A 509 20.06 1.92 3.97
C GLU A 509 19.97 3.25 4.72
N ILE A 510 19.46 3.19 5.96
CA ILE A 510 19.19 4.39 6.76
C ILE A 510 20.44 5.04 7.34
N SER A 511 21.58 4.34 7.36
CA SER A 511 22.86 4.88 7.85
C SER A 511 23.56 5.76 6.83
N ASP A 512 23.07 5.83 5.59
CA ASP A 512 23.62 6.67 4.54
C ASP A 512 23.58 8.17 4.97
N PRO A 513 24.67 8.94 4.82
CA PRO A 513 24.69 10.37 5.12
C PRO A 513 23.58 11.18 4.44
N ILE A 514 23.20 10.81 3.20
CA ILE A 514 22.11 11.43 2.45
C ILE A 514 20.77 11.18 3.16
N PHE A 515 20.56 9.95 3.64
CA PHE A 515 19.36 9.58 4.38
C PHE A 515 19.25 10.37 5.70
N GLN A 516 20.38 10.53 6.41
CA GLN A 516 20.43 11.35 7.62
C GLN A 516 20.19 12.83 7.34
N GLN A 517 20.65 13.34 6.18
CA GLN A 517 20.44 14.73 5.81
C GLN A 517 18.97 15.02 5.47
N ILE A 518 18.28 14.13 4.75
CA ILE A 518 16.85 14.35 4.46
C ILE A 518 15.99 14.32 5.73
N LEU A 519 16.33 13.52 6.75
CA LEU A 519 15.67 13.57 8.06
C LEU A 519 15.81 14.97 8.70
N LYS A 520 17.02 15.56 8.67
CA LYS A 520 17.20 16.94 9.16
C LYS A 520 16.38 17.94 8.35
N SER A 521 16.34 17.77 7.03
CA SER A 521 15.55 18.65 6.15
C SER A 521 14.04 18.51 6.39
N LEU A 522 13.53 17.31 6.72
CA LEU A 522 12.14 17.09 7.13
C LEU A 522 11.82 17.85 8.42
N GLU A 523 12.71 17.80 9.41
CA GLU A 523 12.56 18.56 10.66
C GLU A 523 12.52 20.08 10.40
N VAL A 524 13.39 20.57 9.51
CA VAL A 524 13.41 21.98 9.10
C VAL A 524 12.12 22.37 8.37
N GLY A 525 11.64 21.51 7.48
CA GLY A 525 10.48 21.77 6.64
C GLY A 525 9.17 21.74 7.41
N TYR A 526 8.98 20.76 8.29
CA TYR A 526 7.73 20.59 9.05
C TYR A 526 7.74 21.30 10.41
N HIS A 527 8.90 21.67 10.93
CA HIS A 527 9.08 22.12 12.32
C HIS A 527 8.68 21.06 13.36
N THR A 528 8.71 19.80 12.95
CA THR A 528 8.36 18.63 13.74
C THR A 528 9.43 17.58 13.51
N LYS A 529 9.86 16.91 14.57
CA LYS A 529 10.83 15.81 14.47
C LYS A 529 10.25 14.69 13.57
N PRO A 530 10.96 14.27 12.51
CA PRO A 530 10.49 13.17 11.66
C PRO A 530 10.60 11.84 12.39
N CYS A 531 9.86 10.86 11.89
CA CYS A 531 10.06 9.46 12.26
C CYS A 531 10.43 8.62 11.05
N LEU A 532 11.15 7.54 11.31
CA LEU A 532 11.19 6.43 10.36
C LEU A 532 9.80 5.82 10.38
N TYR A 533 9.12 6.00 9.26
CA TYR A 533 7.83 5.39 9.03
C TYR A 533 7.99 4.43 7.86
N GLY A 534 6.96 3.65 7.58
CA GLY A 534 6.91 2.87 6.37
C GLY A 534 5.47 2.63 6.01
N CYS A 535 5.23 2.35 4.73
CA CYS A 535 3.97 1.76 4.33
C CYS A 535 4.14 0.24 4.39
N GLY A 536 3.33 -0.45 5.20
CA GLY A 536 3.26 -1.92 5.14
C GLY A 536 2.68 -2.41 3.79
N GLY A 537 2.17 -1.51 2.96
CA GLY A 537 1.75 -1.77 1.59
C GLY A 537 2.91 -1.98 0.64
N SER A 538 2.55 -2.27 -0.60
CA SER A 538 3.49 -2.36 -1.70
C SER A 538 3.29 -1.12 -2.56
N ILE A 539 4.37 -0.42 -2.86
CA ILE A 539 4.42 0.60 -3.92
C ILE A 539 5.27 -0.04 -5.02
N PRO A 540 4.67 -0.83 -5.94
CA PRO A 540 5.43 -1.77 -6.77
C PRO A 540 6.41 -1.09 -7.71
N PHE A 541 6.20 0.19 -8.04
CA PHE A 541 7.13 0.94 -8.87
C PHE A 541 8.44 1.24 -8.16
N VAL A 542 8.48 1.41 -6.82
CA VAL A 542 9.71 1.76 -6.09
C VAL A 542 10.80 0.68 -6.28
N PRO A 543 10.54 -0.62 -6.03
CA PRO A 543 11.50 -1.68 -6.38
C PRO A 543 11.90 -1.66 -7.86
N LYS A 544 10.95 -1.47 -8.79
CA LYS A 544 11.22 -1.46 -10.25
C LYS A 544 12.09 -0.28 -10.69
N LEU A 545 11.86 0.88 -10.10
CA LEU A 545 12.60 2.10 -10.32
C LEU A 545 14.03 1.90 -9.83
N MET A 546 14.20 1.37 -8.60
CA MET A 546 15.52 1.12 -8.03
C MET A 546 16.29 0.02 -8.78
N GLU A 547 15.62 -1.05 -9.20
CA GLU A 547 16.25 -2.08 -10.04
C GLU A 547 16.74 -1.49 -11.38
N ALA A 548 15.96 -0.59 -11.98
CA ALA A 548 16.30 0.02 -13.26
C ALA A 548 17.38 1.11 -13.14
N LEU A 549 17.41 1.87 -12.04
CA LEU A 549 18.39 2.93 -11.78
C LEU A 549 19.71 2.39 -11.21
N GLY A 550 19.68 1.25 -10.53
CA GLY A 550 20.83 0.69 -9.83
C GLY A 550 20.96 1.22 -8.39
N PRO A 551 22.18 1.21 -7.81
CA PRO A 551 22.39 1.48 -6.38
C PRO A 551 22.40 2.99 -6.07
N ILE A 552 21.26 3.66 -6.30
CA ILE A 552 21.08 5.08 -5.99
C ILE A 552 20.19 5.19 -4.75
N PRO A 553 20.59 5.94 -3.70
CA PRO A 553 19.78 6.18 -2.51
C PRO A 553 18.38 6.73 -2.82
N PRO A 554 17.31 5.98 -2.54
CA PRO A 554 15.95 6.46 -2.59
C PRO A 554 15.51 7.10 -1.26
N LEU A 555 14.87 8.25 -1.37
CA LEU A 555 14.34 9.04 -0.26
C LEU A 555 12.83 9.20 -0.48
N CYS A 556 12.06 8.37 0.21
CA CYS A 556 10.60 8.33 0.07
C CYS A 556 9.94 9.19 1.16
N LEU A 557 9.52 10.40 0.81
CA LEU A 557 8.79 11.35 1.67
C LEU A 557 7.57 11.86 0.92
N GLY A 558 6.55 12.42 1.57
CA GLY A 558 5.37 12.87 0.84
C GLY A 558 4.55 13.89 1.61
N ALA A 559 3.49 14.36 0.98
CA ALA A 559 2.53 15.28 1.58
C ALA A 559 1.23 14.59 2.00
N TYR A 560 1.16 13.25 1.91
CA TYR A 560 -0.06 12.53 2.23
C TYR A 560 -0.14 12.34 3.73
N ASP A 561 -1.34 12.42 4.29
CA ASP A 561 -1.57 12.17 5.70
C ASP A 561 -2.61 11.07 5.92
N THR A 562 -2.82 10.69 7.18
CA THR A 562 -3.77 9.62 7.53
C THR A 562 -5.21 9.95 7.14
N GLU A 563 -5.52 11.24 6.96
CA GLU A 563 -6.84 11.74 6.55
C GLU A 563 -6.96 11.93 5.03
N SER A 564 -5.90 11.64 4.25
CA SER A 564 -5.89 11.89 2.80
C SER A 564 -6.90 11.05 2.04
N ARG A 565 -7.32 9.88 2.54
CA ARG A 565 -8.27 8.98 1.87
C ARG A 565 -7.90 8.70 0.39
N MET A 566 -6.61 8.56 0.11
CA MET A 566 -6.10 8.06 -1.16
C MET A 566 -6.85 6.79 -1.59
N HIS A 567 -7.20 6.73 -2.88
CA HIS A 567 -7.94 5.63 -3.52
C HIS A 567 -9.39 5.46 -3.05
N GLU A 568 -9.87 6.31 -2.14
CA GLU A 568 -11.24 6.32 -1.62
C GLU A 568 -11.99 7.60 -2.03
N PRO A 569 -13.33 7.61 -1.91
CA PRO A 569 -14.11 8.84 -2.02
C PRO A 569 -13.79 9.85 -0.91
N GLY A 570 -13.77 11.13 -1.27
CA GLY A 570 -13.41 12.21 -0.36
C GLY A 570 -11.89 12.36 -0.16
N GLU A 571 -11.09 11.93 -1.15
CA GLU A 571 -9.65 12.17 -1.17
C GLU A 571 -9.34 13.65 -0.92
N SER A 572 -8.33 13.91 -0.09
CA SER A 572 -7.95 15.25 0.33
C SER A 572 -6.47 15.43 0.58
N LEU A 573 -5.99 16.65 0.34
CA LEU A 573 -4.62 17.08 0.57
C LEU A 573 -4.53 18.02 1.76
N SER A 574 -3.69 17.67 2.74
CA SER A 574 -3.30 18.55 3.83
C SER A 574 -2.36 19.64 3.32
N ILE A 575 -2.76 20.91 3.45
CA ILE A 575 -1.92 22.05 3.07
C ILE A 575 -0.71 22.20 3.99
N PRO A 576 -0.81 22.04 5.32
CA PRO A 576 0.38 22.00 6.18
C PRO A 576 1.42 20.96 5.75
N ASP A 577 1.01 19.75 5.38
CA ASP A 577 1.92 18.69 4.92
C ASP A 577 2.51 19.02 3.55
N LEU A 578 1.72 19.52 2.59
CA LEU A 578 2.22 19.99 1.29
C LEU A 578 3.32 21.04 1.45
N LEU A 579 3.07 22.08 2.25
CA LEU A 579 4.05 23.16 2.48
C LEU A 579 5.24 22.69 3.30
N GLY A 580 5.04 21.76 4.25
CA GLY A 580 6.13 21.10 4.99
C GLY A 580 7.05 20.31 4.05
N CYS A 581 6.47 19.53 3.15
CA CYS A 581 7.18 18.78 2.11
C CYS A 581 7.95 19.72 1.17
N THR A 582 7.33 20.79 0.68
CA THR A 582 8.04 21.78 -0.17
C THR A 582 9.22 22.42 0.54
N ARG A 583 9.05 22.86 1.80
CA ARG A 583 10.15 23.46 2.58
C ARG A 583 11.27 22.45 2.86
N THR A 584 10.92 21.17 3.03
CA THR A 584 11.89 20.08 3.14
C THR A 584 12.74 19.97 1.87
N ILE A 585 12.11 19.93 0.69
CA ILE A 585 12.81 19.82 -0.59
C ILE A 585 13.73 21.02 -0.82
N ILE A 586 13.25 22.25 -0.54
CA ILE A 586 14.08 23.48 -0.61
C ILE A 586 15.33 23.32 0.25
N ASN A 587 15.16 22.94 1.51
CA ASN A 587 16.28 22.79 2.43
C ASN A 587 17.25 21.70 1.95
N PHE A 588 16.74 20.55 1.55
CA PHE A 588 17.57 19.44 1.09
C PHE A 588 18.42 19.80 -0.13
N ILE A 589 17.83 20.47 -1.14
CA ILE A 589 18.56 20.96 -2.32
C ILE A 589 19.76 21.83 -1.89
N THR A 590 19.59 22.69 -0.88
CA THR A 590 20.64 23.63 -0.43
C THR A 590 21.70 23.04 0.52
N GLU A 591 21.50 21.81 0.96
CA GLU A 591 22.41 21.10 1.88
C GLU A 591 23.12 19.92 1.20
N LEU A 592 22.63 19.43 0.05
CA LEU A 592 23.15 18.23 -0.61
C LEU A 592 24.63 18.32 -0.99
N ASP A 593 25.10 19.49 -1.42
CA ASP A 593 26.50 19.71 -1.81
C ASP A 593 27.49 19.65 -0.64
N LYS A 594 26.99 19.64 0.60
CA LYS A 594 27.79 19.59 1.84
C LYS A 594 27.89 18.19 2.43
N ILE A 595 27.24 17.21 1.81
CA ILE A 595 27.29 15.82 2.25
C ILE A 595 28.56 15.20 1.68
N ASP A 596 29.46 14.75 2.56
CA ASP A 596 30.64 13.99 2.13
C ASP A 596 30.19 12.70 1.44
N LYS A 597 30.61 12.52 0.18
CA LYS A 597 30.30 11.33 -0.64
C LYS A 597 31.11 10.10 -0.23
#